data_AF-A0A928A590-F1
#
_entry.id   AF-A0A928A590-F1
#
_cell.length_a   1.000
_cell.length_b   1.000
_cell.length_c   1.000
_cell.angle_alpha   90.00
_cell.angle_beta   90.00
_cell.angle_gamma   90.00
#
_symmetry.space_group_name_H-M   'P 1'
#
loop_
_entity.id
_entity.type
_entity.pdbx_description
1 polymer ?
#
loop_
_entity_poly.entity_id
_entity_poly.type
_entity_poly.pdbx_seq_one_letter_code
_entity_poly.pdbx_strand_id
1 'polypeptide(L)' 'MNNTLNIVFLIIFLGMLIVSSIVMLDTNFEKIFKQGKIGSIRAFFFIVVFLISIFTAWGFRELVSVIYNILNF' A
#
# COMPACT_ATOMS: atom_id res chain seq x y z
N MET A 1 15.74 13.87 12.20
CA MET A 1 15.73 12.68 11.32
C MET A 1 14.40 11.92 11.34
N ASN A 2 13.81 11.62 12.51
CA ASN A 2 12.54 10.87 12.59
C ASN A 2 11.34 11.54 11.89
N ASN A 3 11.10 12.84 12.06
CA ASN A 3 9.92 13.47 11.44
C ASN A 3 10.00 13.53 9.92
N THR A 4 11.17 13.85 9.35
CA THR A 4 11.34 13.92 7.89
C THR A 4 11.18 12.54 7.24
N LEU A 5 11.77 11.49 7.83
CA LEU A 5 11.60 10.11 7.34
C LEU A 5 10.15 9.63 7.47
N ASN A 6 9.47 9.95 8.57
CA ASN A 6 8.05 9.64 8.73
C ASN A 6 7.18 10.31 7.66
N ILE A 7 7.47 11.56 7.29
CA ILE A 7 6.79 12.26 6.20
C ILE A 7 7.07 11.57 4.85
N VAL A 8 8.31 11.16 4.60
CA VAL A 8 8.66 10.42 3.37
C VAL A 8 7.91 9.09 3.29
N PHE A 9 7.85 8.31 4.38
CA PHE A 9 7.08 7.06 4.40
C PHE A 9 5.58 7.30 4.27
N LEU A 10 5.05 8.40 4.80
CA LEU A 10 3.66 8.78 4.59
C LEU A 10 3.37 9.09 3.11
N ILE A 11 4.27 9.81 2.43
CA ILE A 11 4.14 10.11 0.99
C ILE A 11 4.21 8.81 0.18
N ILE A 12 5.15 7.90 0.49
CA ILE A 12 5.25 6.59 -0.16
C ILE A 12 3.96 5.79 0.05
N PHE A 13 3.44 5.76 1.28
CA PHE A 13 2.18 5.10 1.59
C PHE A 13 1.01 5.66 0.78
N LEU A 14 0.87 6.99 0.71
CA LEU A 14 -0.18 7.65 -0.09
C LEU A 14 -0.01 7.38 -1.58
N GLY A 15 1.22 7.40 -2.10
CA GLY A 15 1.50 7.04 -3.50
C GLY A 15 1.11 5.60 -3.79
N MET A 16 1.46 4.67 -2.90
CA MET A 16 1.09 3.25 -3.05
C MET A 16 -0.40 3.02 -2.92
N LEU A 17 -1.13 3.80 -2.13
CA LEU A 17 -2.61 3.75 -2.10
C LEU A 17 -3.20 4.08 -3.47
N ILE A 18 -2.69 5.11 -4.15
CA ILE A 18 -3.16 5.51 -5.49
C ILE A 18 -2.84 4.41 -6.50
N VAL A 19 -1.59 3.93 -6.55
CA VAL A 19 -1.16 2.89 -7.49
C VAL A 19 -1.95 1.60 -7.28
N SER A 20 -2.07 1.14 -6.03
CA SER A 20 -2.80 -0.09 -5.69
C SER A 20 -4.29 0.00 -6.02
N SER A 21 -4.88 1.19 -5.86
CA SER A 21 -6.27 1.44 -6.26
C SER A 21 -6.46 1.29 -7.76
N ILE A 22 -5.58 1.89 -8.55
CA ILE A 22 -5.63 1.80 -10.02
C ILE A 22 -5.48 0.35 -10.47
N VAL A 23 -4.48 -0.35 -9.93
CA VAL A 23 -4.23 -1.77 -10.25
C VAL A 23 -5.44 -2.63 -9.88
N MET A 24 -6.03 -2.46 -8.69
CA MET A 24 -7.21 -3.26 -8.34
C MET A 24 -8.40 -2.96 -9.23
N LEU A 25 -8.64 -1.70 -9.61
CA LEU A 25 -9.74 -1.37 -10.52
C LEU A 25 -9.57 -2.06 -11.89
N ASP A 26 -8.35 -2.17 -12.39
CA ASP A 26 -8.06 -2.82 -13.68
C ASP A 26 -8.22 -4.36 -13.62
N THR A 27 -7.97 -4.97 -12.46
CA THR A 27 -8.07 -6.44 -12.30
C THR A 27 -9.49 -7.02 -12.38
N ASN A 28 -10.54 -6.19 -12.47
CA ASN A 28 -11.94 -6.64 -12.48
C ASN A 28 -12.30 -7.57 -11.29
N PHE A 29 -11.70 -7.33 -10.12
CA PHE A 29 -11.87 -8.15 -8.91
C PHE A 29 -13.34 -8.31 -8.46
N GLU A 30 -14.23 -7.40 -8.89
CA GLU A 30 -15.67 -7.45 -8.63
C GLU A 30 -16.31 -8.77 -9.10
N LYS A 31 -15.74 -9.41 -10.13
CA LYS A 31 -16.20 -10.71 -10.65
C LYS A 31 -16.05 -11.87 -9.67
N ILE A 32 -15.22 -11.72 -8.63
CA ILE A 32 -15.05 -12.72 -7.56
C ILE A 32 -16.31 -12.76 -6.67
N PHE A 33 -17.08 -11.68 -6.64
CA PHE A 33 -18.25 -11.55 -5.79
C PHE A 33 -19.53 -11.86 -6.56
N LYS A 34 -20.52 -12.42 -5.86
CA LYS A 34 -21.87 -12.56 -6.40
C LYS A 34 -22.46 -11.17 -6.68
N GLN A 35 -23.17 -11.03 -7.80
CA GLN A 35 -23.86 -9.80 -8.19
C GLN A 35 -24.80 -9.31 -7.07
N GLY A 36 -24.87 -7.98 -6.90
CA GLY A 36 -25.70 -7.32 -5.89
C GLY A 36 -25.01 -7.04 -4.55
N LYS A 37 -23.80 -7.56 -4.29
CA LYS A 37 -23.05 -7.31 -3.05
C LYS A 37 -22.11 -6.09 -3.14
N ILE A 38 -22.61 -4.95 -3.61
CA ILE A 38 -21.81 -3.73 -3.85
C ILE A 38 -21.05 -3.27 -2.59
N GLY A 39 -21.70 -3.31 -1.42
CA GLY A 39 -21.06 -2.94 -0.15
C GLY A 39 -19.86 -3.81 0.20
N SER A 40 -20.00 -5.14 0.06
CA SER A 40 -18.92 -6.09 0.34
C SER A 40 -17.76 -5.96 -0.64
N ILE A 41 -18.05 -5.71 -1.92
CA ILE A 41 -17.04 -5.48 -2.97
C ILE A 41 -16.19 -4.26 -2.61
N ARG A 42 -16.83 -3.14 -2.27
CA ARG A 42 -16.11 -1.90 -1.89
C ARG A 42 -15.30 -2.07 -0.61
N ALA A 43 -15.85 -2.75 0.40
CA ALA A 43 -15.13 -3.02 1.64
C ALA A 43 -13.88 -3.87 1.38
N PHE A 44 -14.01 -4.94 0.58
CA PHE A 44 -12.89 -5.80 0.22
C PHE A 44 -11.83 -5.03 -0.58
N PHE A 45 -12.25 -4.23 -1.56
CA PHE A 45 -11.36 -3.35 -2.31
C PHE A 45 -10.51 -2.48 -1.38
N PHE A 46 -11.16 -1.74 -0.47
CA PHE A 46 -10.48 -0.87 0.46
C PHE A 46 -9.51 -1.62 1.37
N ILE A 47 -9.91 -2.77 1.91
CA ILE A 47 -9.06 -3.59 2.77
C ILE A 47 -7.81 -4.05 2.02
N VAL A 48 -7.96 -4.57 0.80
CA VAL A 48 -6.84 -5.08 0.00
C VAL A 48 -5.89 -3.97 -0.39
N VAL A 49 -6.41 -2.86 -0.93
CA VAL A 49 -5.61 -1.68 -1.30
C VAL A 49 -4.85 -1.13 -0.10
N PHE A 50 -5.50 -1.04 1.06
CA PHE A 50 -4.90 -0.53 2.28
C PHE A 50 -3.78 -1.45 2.79
N LEU A 51 -4.03 -2.77 2.84
CA LEU A 51 -3.03 -3.75 3.26
C LEU A 51 -1.79 -3.75 2.35
N ILE A 52 -1.98 -3.77 1.03
CA ILE A 52 -0.88 -3.72 0.06
C ILE A 52 -0.04 -2.46 0.27
N SER A 53 -0.70 -1.32 0.48
CA SER A 53 -0.02 -0.04 0.66
C SER A 53 0.78 0.01 1.96
N ILE A 54 0.23 -0.52 3.06
CA ILE A 54 0.95 -0.63 4.34
C ILE A 54 2.16 -1.56 4.18
N PHE A 55 1.97 -2.77 3.65
CA PHE A 55 3.06 -3.72 3.50
C PHE A 55 4.19 -3.17 2.64
N THR A 56 3.84 -2.45 1.56
CA THR A 56 4.84 -1.83 0.70
C THR A 56 5.59 -0.72 1.43
N ALA A 57 4.90 0.20 2.10
CA ALA A 57 5.55 1.27 2.87
C ALA A 57 6.44 0.71 3.99
N TRP A 58 6.02 -0.39 4.63
CA TRP A 58 6.81 -1.05 5.66
C TRP A 58 8.05 -1.76 5.09
N GLY A 59 7.90 -2.45 3.96
CA GLY A 59 9.03 -3.02 3.21
C GLY A 59 10.06 -1.97 2.79
N PHE A 60 9.61 -0.79 2.33
CA PHE A 60 10.50 0.33 2.03
C PHE A 60 11.24 0.83 3.26
N ARG A 61 10.58 0.88 4.42
CA ARG A 61 11.23 1.29 5.68
C ARG A 61 12.34 0.35 6.09
N GLU A 62 12.09 -0.96 6.01
CA GLU A 62 13.12 -1.96 6.33
C GLU A 62 14.27 -1.93 5.32
N LEU A 63 13.99 -1.76 4.02
CA LEU A 63 15.03 -1.59 3.01
C LEU A 63 15.93 -0.39 3.28
N VAL A 64 15.35 0.76 3.63
CA VAL A 64 16.12 1.97 3.99
C VAL A 64 16.98 1.71 5.23
N SER A 65 16.45 1.01 6.23
CA SER A 65 17.19 0.62 7.43
C SER A 65 18.40 -0.26 7.09
N VAL A 66 18.21 -1.27 6.24
CA VAL A 66 19.29 -2.17 5.79
C VAL A 66 20.35 -1.40 4.99
N ILE A 67 19.94 -0.55 4.04
CA ILE A 67 20.86 0.27 3.23
C ILE A 67 21.67 1.20 4.12
N TYR A 68 21.03 1.85 5.10
CA TYR A 68 21.72 2.74 6.04
C TYR A 68 22.75 1.99 6.89
N ASN A 69 22.43 0.77 7.32
CA ASN A 69 23.36 -0.08 8.05
C ASN A 69 24.55 -0.54 7.19
N ILE A 70 24.33 -0.82 5.90
CA ILE A 70 25.41 -1.19 4.97
C ILE A 70 26.33 0.01 4.68
N LEU A 71 25.78 1.23 4.55
CA LEU A 71 26.55 2.43 4.19
C LEU A 71 27.35 3.05 5.35
N ASN A 72 26.94 2.82 6.60
CA ASN A 72 27.65 3.31 7.79
C ASN A 72 28.58 2.27 8.42
N PHE A 73 28.86 1.18 7.70
CA PHE A 73 29.89 0.19 8.02
C PHE A 73 31.09 0.40 7.11
#